data_AF-A0A2M9D2J4-F1
#
_entry.id   AF-A0A2M9D2J4-F1
#
_cell.length_a   1.000
_cell.length_b   1.000
_cell.length_c   1.000
_cell.angle_alpha   90.00
_cell.angle_beta   90.00
_cell.angle_gamma   90.00
#
_symmetry.space_group_name_H-M   'P 1'
#
loop_
_entity.id
_entity.type
_entity.pdbx_description
1 polymer ?
#
loop_
_entity_poly.entity_id
_entity_poly.type
_entity_poly.pdbx_seq_one_letter_code
_entity_poly.pdbx_strand_id
1 'polypeptide(L)'
;MIGWWIAVLVFTIGAIGASMVAARTDKYWLATVSLLPVGLALILGSTGNPLPGDVSGLVILLSAAFVALATIAGSPLVALVLSLASYPAPRGEHGGILVIDADSPLPEREILRGGTTIGYLERFAFIASFMVWQPGAIAIIVAIKGLGRFSELENAAARERFIIGTLVSLVWAGLCTAALLVGR
;
A
#
# COMPACT_ATOMS: atom_id res chain seq x y z
N MET A 1 -12.23 21.75 16.96
CA MET A 1 -12.04 20.29 16.82
C MET A 1 -12.26 19.82 15.39
N ILE A 2 -13.38 20.16 14.73
CA ILE A 2 -13.65 19.72 13.34
C ILE A 2 -12.62 20.20 12.30
N GLY A 3 -12.04 21.39 12.49
CA GLY A 3 -11.06 21.98 11.57
C GLY A 3 -9.80 21.13 11.36
N TRP A 4 -9.32 20.44 12.40
CA TRP A 4 -8.16 19.55 12.29
C TRP A 4 -8.43 18.36 11.38
N TRP A 5 -9.62 17.77 11.50
CA TRP A 5 -10.05 16.64 10.67
C TRP A 5 -10.35 17.05 9.23
N ILE A 6 -10.82 18.28 9.00
CA ILE A 6 -10.92 18.87 7.66
C ILE A 6 -9.52 19.04 7.05
N ALA A 7 -8.54 19.53 7.82
CA ALA A 7 -7.16 19.64 7.35
C ALA A 7 -6.57 18.27 6.99
N VAL A 8 -6.79 17.24 7.84
CA VAL A 8 -6.41 15.86 7.53
C VAL A 8 -7.05 15.39 6.21
N LEU A 9 -8.35 15.63 6.01
CA LEU A 9 -9.03 15.26 4.77
C LEU A 9 -8.38 15.92 3.54
N VAL A 10 -8.10 17.23 3.61
CA VAL A 10 -7.46 17.99 2.53
C VAL A 10 -6.06 17.45 2.24
N PHE A 11 -5.25 17.19 3.28
CA PHE A 11 -3.93 16.60 3.11
C PHE A 11 -3.98 15.19 2.53
N THR A 12 -4.97 14.38 2.92
CA THR A 12 -5.20 13.04 2.35
C THR A 12 -5.49 13.13 0.85
N ILE A 13 -6.38 14.03 0.42
CA ILE A 13 -6.71 14.23 -1.00
C ILE A 13 -5.46 14.68 -1.77
N GLY A 14 -4.69 15.63 -1.24
CA GLY A 14 -3.43 16.08 -1.83
C GLY A 14 -2.40 14.95 -1.94
N ALA A 15 -2.28 14.11 -0.91
CA ALA A 15 -1.39 12.96 -0.89
C ALA A 15 -1.80 11.87 -1.89
N ILE A 16 -3.09 11.66 -2.13
CA ILE A 16 -3.57 10.77 -3.19
C ILE A 16 -3.10 11.31 -4.55
N GLY A 17 -3.30 12.60 -4.82
CA GLY A 17 -2.85 13.24 -6.06
C GLY A 17 -1.33 13.11 -6.26
N ALA A 18 -0.54 13.43 -5.24
CA ALA A 18 0.92 13.25 -5.26
C ALA A 18 1.32 11.79 -5.53
N SER A 19 0.61 10.84 -4.93
CA SER A 19 0.85 9.40 -5.14
C SER A 19 0.52 8.95 -6.56
N MET A 20 -0.55 9.47 -7.16
CA MET A 20 -0.88 9.20 -8.57
C MET A 20 0.19 9.76 -9.51
N VAL A 21 0.73 10.95 -9.22
CA VAL A 21 1.85 11.53 -9.98
C VAL A 21 3.12 10.68 -9.79
N ALA A 22 3.40 10.25 -8.55
CA ALA A 22 4.52 9.37 -8.24
C ALA A 22 4.47 8.07 -9.07
N ALA A 23 3.29 7.46 -9.17
CA ALA A 23 3.06 6.24 -9.93
C ALA A 23 3.19 6.42 -11.45
N ARG A 24 2.93 7.63 -11.98
CA ARG A 24 3.03 7.93 -13.42
C ARG A 24 4.40 8.41 -13.88
N THR A 25 5.20 8.98 -12.98
CA THR A 25 6.48 9.63 -13.31
C THR A 25 7.70 8.87 -12.82
N ASP A 26 7.50 7.69 -12.22
CA ASP A 26 8.52 6.89 -11.53
C ASP A 26 9.28 7.61 -10.41
N LYS A 27 8.82 8.81 -10.02
CA LYS A 27 9.35 9.60 -8.91
C LYS A 27 8.70 9.15 -7.61
N TYR A 28 8.99 7.92 -7.19
CA TYR A 28 8.35 7.28 -6.04
C TYR A 28 8.50 8.04 -4.72
N TRP A 29 9.53 8.88 -4.59
CA TRP A 29 9.73 9.74 -3.42
C TRP A 29 8.55 10.69 -3.15
N LEU A 30 7.79 11.08 -4.18
CA LEU A 30 6.60 11.93 -4.04
C LEU A 30 5.51 11.26 -3.19
N ALA A 31 5.48 9.93 -3.14
CA ALA A 31 4.51 9.20 -2.32
C ALA A 31 4.79 9.33 -0.82
N THR A 32 5.99 9.73 -0.39
CA THR A 32 6.29 9.94 1.04
C THR A 32 5.40 11.02 1.68
N VAL A 33 4.82 11.92 0.88
CA VAL A 33 3.84 12.92 1.32
C VAL A 33 2.60 12.26 1.96
N SER A 34 2.27 11.01 1.62
CA SER A 34 1.16 10.29 2.24
C SER A 34 1.38 9.94 3.71
N LEU A 35 2.63 9.95 4.19
CA LEU A 35 2.93 9.73 5.61
C LEU A 35 2.40 10.86 6.49
N LEU A 36 2.28 12.08 5.95
CA LEU A 36 1.83 13.26 6.68
C LEU A 36 0.37 13.13 7.16
N PRO A 37 -0.65 12.93 6.31
CA PRO A 37 -2.03 12.80 6.77
C PRO A 37 -2.25 11.60 7.70
N VAL A 38 -1.54 10.48 7.46
CA VAL A 38 -1.59 9.30 8.32
C VAL A 38 -1.01 9.60 9.70
N GLY A 39 0.16 10.22 9.77
CA GLY A 39 0.79 10.63 11.02
C GLY A 39 -0.05 11.64 11.81
N LEU A 40 -0.60 12.65 11.13
CA LEU A 40 -1.49 13.62 11.75
C LEU A 40 -2.74 12.96 12.34
N ALA A 41 -3.40 12.06 11.60
CA ALA A 41 -4.57 11.35 12.10
C ALA A 41 -4.27 10.48 13.33
N LEU A 42 -3.13 9.78 13.33
CA LEU A 42 -2.68 8.98 14.48
C LEU A 42 -2.38 9.87 15.72
N ILE A 43 -1.71 11.00 15.52
CA ILE A 43 -1.41 11.96 16.61
C ILE A 43 -2.70 12.56 17.15
N LEU A 44 -3.62 13.00 16.30
CA LEU A 44 -4.89 13.60 16.73
C LEU A 44 -5.75 12.60 17.51
N GLY A 45 -5.92 11.38 16.99
CA GLY A 45 -6.71 10.37 17.69
C GLY A 45 -6.06 9.92 19.01
N SER A 46 -4.73 9.81 19.08
CA SER A 46 -4.03 9.44 20.33
C SER A 46 -3.98 10.55 21.39
N THR A 47 -4.12 11.82 21.00
CA THR A 47 -4.11 12.99 21.92
C THR A 47 -5.50 13.37 22.43
N GLY A 48 -6.49 12.47 22.31
CA GLY A 48 -7.85 12.72 22.80
C GLY A 48 -8.64 13.72 21.94
N ASN A 49 -8.29 13.87 20.67
CA ASN A 49 -9.07 14.62 19.67
C ASN A 49 -9.78 13.64 18.73
N PRO A 50 -10.82 12.90 19.19
CA PRO A 50 -11.53 11.94 18.35
C PRO A 50 -12.21 12.62 17.15
N LEU A 51 -12.54 11.82 16.14
CA LEU A 51 -13.37 12.23 15.01
C LEU A 51 -14.72 12.74 15.54
N PRO A 52 -15.22 13.87 15.03
CA PRO A 52 -16.54 14.36 15.38
C PRO A 52 -17.61 13.36 14.92
N GLY A 53 -18.14 12.58 15.87
CA GLY A 53 -19.17 11.56 15.60
C GLY A 53 -20.49 12.16 15.11
N ASP A 54 -20.76 13.42 15.44
CA ASP A 54 -22.00 14.13 15.08
C ASP A 54 -22.08 14.53 13.59
N VAL A 55 -20.97 14.38 12.84
CA VAL A 55 -20.88 14.79 11.43
C VAL A 55 -20.61 13.59 10.55
N SER A 56 -21.64 12.76 10.34
CA SER A 56 -21.57 11.51 9.56
C SER A 56 -20.95 11.69 8.17
N GLY A 57 -21.20 12.83 7.51
CA GLY A 57 -20.61 13.13 6.21
C GLY A 57 -19.09 13.21 6.24
N LEU A 58 -18.51 13.84 7.26
CA LEU A 58 -17.05 13.95 7.41
C LEU A 58 -16.42 12.58 7.69
N VAL A 59 -17.06 11.77 8.55
CA VAL A 59 -16.59 10.42 8.87
C VAL A 59 -16.58 9.52 7.61
N ILE A 60 -17.62 9.58 6.80
CA ILE A 60 -17.71 8.82 5.54
C ILE A 60 -16.64 9.27 4.56
N LEU A 61 -16.48 10.59 4.36
CA LEU A 61 -15.47 11.14 3.44
C LEU A 61 -14.04 10.80 3.87
N LEU A 62 -13.71 10.91 5.16
CA LEU A 62 -12.42 10.51 5.69
C LEU A 62 -12.18 9.01 5.54
N SER A 63 -13.18 8.18 5.86
CA SER A 63 -13.11 6.72 5.68
C SER A 63 -12.79 6.35 4.23
N ALA A 64 -13.54 6.92 3.28
CA ALA A 64 -13.31 6.71 1.86
C ALA A 64 -11.94 7.23 1.40
N ALA A 65 -11.52 8.40 1.89
CA ALA A 65 -10.24 9.01 1.54
C ALA A 65 -9.05 8.18 2.05
N PHE A 66 -9.09 7.64 3.26
CA PHE A 66 -8.03 6.76 3.78
C PHE A 66 -7.99 5.40 3.09
N VAL A 67 -9.14 4.82 2.72
CA VAL A 67 -9.18 3.61 1.89
C VAL A 67 -8.54 3.87 0.51
N ALA A 68 -8.89 5.00 -0.12
CA ALA A 68 -8.28 5.41 -1.38
C ALA A 68 -6.78 5.69 -1.23
N LEU A 69 -6.35 6.35 -0.14
CA LEU A 69 -4.94 6.60 0.14
C LEU A 69 -4.16 5.30 0.34
N ALA A 70 -4.68 4.38 1.14
CA ALA A 70 -4.05 3.09 1.40
C ALA A 70 -3.83 2.30 0.10
N THR A 71 -4.87 2.25 -0.75
CA THR A 71 -4.83 1.52 -2.02
C THR A 71 -3.97 2.22 -3.07
N ILE A 72 -4.05 3.54 -3.25
CA ILE A 72 -3.30 4.24 -4.30
C ILE A 72 -1.84 4.47 -3.90
N ALA A 73 -1.59 5.00 -2.69
CA ALA A 73 -0.24 5.41 -2.28
C ALA A 73 0.71 4.26 -1.97
N GLY A 74 0.20 3.09 -1.58
CA GLY A 74 1.08 1.98 -1.23
C GLY A 74 1.87 1.42 -2.42
N SER A 75 1.42 1.57 -3.67
CA SER A 75 2.16 1.09 -4.85
C SER A 75 3.49 1.84 -5.04
N PRO A 76 3.51 3.19 -5.14
CA PRO A 76 4.76 3.93 -5.21
C PRO A 76 5.57 3.84 -3.91
N LEU A 77 4.96 3.72 -2.73
CA LEU A 77 5.71 3.50 -1.49
C LEU A 77 6.46 2.16 -1.49
N VAL A 78 5.81 1.08 -1.92
CA VAL A 78 6.49 -0.22 -2.10
C VAL A 78 7.62 -0.11 -3.11
N ALA A 79 7.40 0.57 -4.24
CA ALA A 79 8.44 0.79 -5.24
C ALA A 79 9.64 1.59 -4.69
N LEU A 80 9.38 2.61 -3.87
CA LEU A 80 10.42 3.40 -3.19
C LEU A 80 11.24 2.54 -2.23
N VAL A 81 10.60 1.74 -1.37
CA VAL A 81 11.33 0.88 -0.43
C VAL A 81 12.16 -0.17 -1.18
N LEU A 82 11.62 -0.74 -2.25
CA LEU A 82 12.38 -1.68 -3.09
C LEU A 82 13.57 -1.01 -3.79
N SER A 83 13.47 0.25 -4.21
CA SER A 83 14.60 0.97 -4.80
C SER A 83 15.68 1.30 -3.75
N LEU A 84 15.27 1.57 -2.50
CA LEU A 84 16.20 1.79 -1.38
C LEU A 84 16.88 0.49 -0.92
N ALA A 85 16.16 -0.64 -0.96
CA ALA A 85 16.69 -1.96 -0.63
C ALA A 85 17.74 -2.49 -1.64
N SER A 86 18.20 -1.64 -2.58
CA SER A 86 19.24 -1.95 -3.56
C SER A 86 19.00 -3.26 -4.32
N TYR A 87 17.73 -3.48 -4.69
CA TYR A 87 17.31 -4.58 -5.54
C TYR A 87 17.01 -4.08 -6.96
N PRO A 88 18.00 -3.58 -7.73
CA PRO A 88 17.79 -3.23 -9.13
C PRO A 88 17.49 -4.52 -9.89
N ALA A 89 16.23 -4.70 -10.29
CA ALA A 89 15.89 -5.67 -11.33
C ALA A 89 15.57 -4.82 -12.53
N PRO A 90 16.11 -5.15 -13.69
CA PRO A 90 15.51 -4.72 -14.93
C PRO A 90 14.02 -5.06 -14.86
N ARG A 91 13.17 -4.03 -14.93
CA ARG A 91 11.72 -4.24 -15.03
C ARG A 91 11.43 -4.62 -16.47
N GLY A 92 10.64 -5.66 -16.65
CA GLY A 92 10.17 -6.03 -17.98
C GLY A 92 9.10 -5.06 -18.48
N GLU A 93 8.81 -5.13 -19.78
CA GLU A 93 7.81 -4.27 -20.43
C GLU A 93 6.41 -4.40 -19.80
N HIS A 94 6.10 -5.52 -19.13
CA HIS A 94 4.79 -5.78 -18.51
C HIS A 94 4.80 -5.52 -16.98
N GLY A 95 5.81 -4.82 -16.46
CA GLY A 95 5.92 -4.43 -15.05
C GLY A 95 6.30 -5.57 -14.10
N GLY A 96 6.76 -6.70 -14.64
CA GLY A 96 7.39 -7.78 -13.89
C GLY A 96 8.88 -7.59 -13.70
N ILE A 97 9.52 -8.58 -13.10
CA ILE A 97 10.97 -8.64 -12.87
C ILE A 97 11.58 -9.50 -13.96
N LEU A 98 12.59 -8.99 -14.67
CA LEU A 98 13.39 -9.78 -15.59
C LEU A 98 14.36 -10.64 -14.79
N VAL A 99 14.29 -11.96 -15.04
CA VAL A 99 15.23 -12.94 -14.52
C VAL A 99 16.03 -13.50 -15.67
N ILE A 100 17.36 -13.50 -15.49
CA ILE A 100 18.30 -14.21 -16.35
C ILE A 100 18.53 -15.56 -15.71
N ASP A 101 18.13 -16.61 -16.41
CA ASP A 101 18.38 -17.99 -15.98
C ASP A 101 19.71 -18.43 -16.62
N ALA A 102 20.76 -18.60 -15.81
CA ALA A 102 22.12 -18.84 -16.33
C ALA A 102 22.26 -20.18 -17.08
N ASP A 103 21.35 -21.13 -16.82
CA ASP A 103 21.34 -22.48 -17.39
C ASP A 103 20.30 -22.69 -18.51
N SER A 104 19.54 -21.65 -18.89
CA SER A 104 18.53 -21.74 -19.94
C SER A 104 18.98 -21.01 -21.21
N PRO A 105 18.91 -21.64 -22.41
CA PRO A 105 19.15 -20.96 -23.68
C PRO A 105 18.02 -19.99 -24.06
N LEU A 106 16.98 -19.86 -23.23
CA LEU A 106 15.84 -18.97 -23.47
C LEU A 106 16.11 -17.54 -22.98
N PRO A 107 15.60 -16.52 -23.68
CA PRO A 107 15.79 -15.11 -23.33
C PRO A 107 15.14 -14.75 -21.98
N GLU A 108 15.55 -13.60 -21.43
CA GLU A 108 15.06 -13.02 -20.17
C GLU A 108 13.56 -13.26 -19.94
N ARG A 109 13.23 -13.97 -18.86
CA ARG A 109 11.85 -14.25 -18.51
C ARG A 109 11.36 -13.22 -17.51
N GLU A 110 10.28 -12.55 -17.85
CA GLU A 110 9.61 -11.63 -16.95
C GLU A 110 8.62 -12.38 -16.04
N ILE A 111 8.85 -12.32 -14.74
CA ILE A 111 8.02 -12.96 -13.70
C ILE A 111 7.36 -11.90 -12.80
N LEU A 112 6.42 -12.32 -11.95
CA LEU A 112 5.71 -11.45 -10.99
C LEU A 112 4.86 -10.33 -11.62
N ARG A 113 4.39 -10.53 -12.85
CA ARG A 113 3.49 -9.61 -13.58
C ARG A 113 2.19 -9.34 -12.81
N GLY A 114 1.63 -8.14 -12.94
CA GLY A 114 0.35 -7.77 -12.32
C GLY A 114 0.39 -7.54 -10.81
N GLY A 115 1.58 -7.40 -10.20
CA GLY A 115 1.73 -7.16 -8.76
C GLY A 115 0.99 -5.92 -8.26
N THR A 116 0.86 -4.88 -9.09
CA THR A 116 0.15 -3.64 -8.76
C THR A 116 -1.35 -3.88 -8.52
N THR A 117 -2.03 -4.59 -9.43
CA THR A 117 -3.47 -4.88 -9.31
C THR A 117 -3.75 -5.77 -8.12
N ILE A 118 -2.93 -6.81 -7.92
CA ILE A 118 -3.02 -7.67 -6.72
C ILE A 118 -2.84 -6.83 -5.46
N GLY A 119 -1.87 -5.91 -5.45
CA GLY A 119 -1.64 -5.00 -4.34
C GLY A 119 -2.83 -4.09 -4.03
N TYR A 120 -3.56 -3.60 -5.04
CA TYR A 120 -4.78 -2.82 -4.82
C TYR A 120 -5.88 -3.64 -4.15
N LEU A 121 -6.13 -4.85 -4.65
CA LEU A 121 -7.13 -5.75 -4.10
C LEU A 121 -6.77 -6.17 -2.67
N GLU A 122 -5.51 -6.51 -2.41
CA GLU A 122 -5.01 -6.89 -1.09
C GLU A 122 -5.22 -5.77 -0.07
N ARG A 123 -4.86 -4.53 -0.39
CA ARG A 123 -4.98 -3.41 0.54
C ARG A 123 -6.43 -3.01 0.79
N PHE A 124 -7.28 -3.08 -0.23
CA PHE A 124 -8.72 -2.89 -0.06
C PHE A 124 -9.30 -3.97 0.86
N ALA A 125 -9.01 -5.24 0.58
CA ALA A 125 -9.50 -6.37 1.36
C ALA A 125 -8.95 -6.37 2.80
N PHE A 126 -7.70 -5.94 3.00
CA PHE A 126 -7.08 -5.76 4.31
C PHE A 126 -7.91 -4.79 5.15
N ILE A 127 -8.21 -3.59 4.65
CA ILE A 127 -8.99 -2.60 5.40
C ILE A 127 -10.43 -3.09 5.62
N ALA A 128 -11.03 -3.68 4.59
CA ALA A 128 -12.38 -4.24 4.67
C ALA A 128 -12.48 -5.32 5.77
N SER A 129 -11.44 -6.14 5.96
CA SER A 129 -11.41 -7.17 7.01
C SER A 129 -11.56 -6.61 8.42
N PHE A 130 -10.96 -5.44 8.69
CA PHE A 130 -11.15 -4.73 9.96
C PHE A 130 -12.54 -4.12 10.07
N MET A 131 -13.09 -3.59 8.97
CA MET A 131 -14.44 -3.01 8.96
C MET A 131 -15.54 -4.03 9.26
N VAL A 132 -15.35 -5.30 8.87
CA VAL A 132 -16.29 -6.40 9.16
C VAL A 132 -15.92 -7.20 10.41
N TRP A 133 -14.97 -6.71 11.22
CA TRP A 133 -14.49 -7.36 12.45
C TRP A 133 -13.94 -8.78 12.24
N GLN A 134 -13.38 -9.06 11.06
CA GLN A 134 -12.79 -10.35 10.72
C GLN A 134 -11.30 -10.22 10.33
N PRO A 135 -10.41 -9.84 11.27
CA PRO A 135 -8.99 -9.68 10.98
C PRO A 135 -8.32 -10.99 10.55
N GLY A 136 -8.90 -12.15 10.89
CA GLY A 136 -8.41 -13.46 10.42
C GLY A 136 -8.42 -13.61 8.89
N ALA A 137 -9.24 -12.84 8.17
CA ALA A 137 -9.25 -12.84 6.70
C ALA A 137 -7.92 -12.36 6.10
N ILE A 138 -7.13 -11.56 6.83
CA ILE A 138 -5.81 -11.08 6.39
C ILE A 138 -4.87 -12.26 6.16
N ALA A 139 -4.87 -13.25 7.05
CA ALA A 139 -4.05 -14.45 6.90
C ALA A 139 -4.41 -15.23 5.63
N ILE A 140 -5.70 -15.30 5.30
CA ILE A 140 -6.21 -15.94 4.08
C ILE A 140 -5.74 -15.17 2.84
N ILE A 141 -5.85 -13.83 2.84
CA ILE A 141 -5.41 -12.98 1.72
C ILE A 141 -3.91 -13.16 1.46
N VAL A 142 -3.09 -13.12 2.51
CA VAL A 142 -1.64 -13.33 2.42
C VAL A 142 -1.32 -14.74 1.92
N ALA A 143 -2.04 -15.76 2.39
CA ALA A 143 -1.87 -17.14 1.95
C ALA A 143 -2.18 -17.31 0.46
N ILE A 144 -3.31 -16.76 -0.04
CA ILE A 144 -3.68 -16.81 -1.46
C ILE A 144 -2.58 -16.17 -2.32
N LYS A 145 -2.09 -15.01 -1.90
CA LYS A 145 -1.03 -14.27 -2.62
C LYS A 145 0.27 -15.06 -2.70
N GLY A 146 0.67 -15.73 -1.62
CA GLY A 146 1.86 -16.57 -1.57
C GLY A 146 1.73 -17.85 -2.40
N LEU A 147 0.61 -18.58 -2.25
CA LEU A 147 0.35 -19.84 -2.96
C LEU A 147 0.26 -19.65 -4.47
N GLY A 148 -0.42 -18.59 -4.94
CA GLY A 148 -0.58 -18.31 -6.36
C GLY A 148 0.72 -18.01 -7.10
N ARG A 149 1.83 -17.75 -6.39
CA ARG A 149 3.14 -17.40 -6.95
C ARG A 149 4.24 -18.38 -6.59
N PHE A 150 3.91 -19.54 -6.02
CA PHE A 150 4.90 -20.48 -5.50
C PHE A 150 6.00 -20.84 -6.51
N SER A 151 5.63 -21.13 -7.77
CA SER A 151 6.60 -21.45 -8.84
C SER A 151 7.47 -20.26 -9.28
N GLU A 152 6.96 -19.03 -9.18
CA GLU A 152 7.74 -17.82 -9.50
C GLU A 152 8.73 -17.45 -8.36
N LEU A 153 8.47 -17.92 -7.15
CA LEU A 153 9.28 -17.65 -5.96
C LEU A 153 10.49 -18.60 -5.84
N GLU A 154 10.66 -19.56 -6.74
CA GLU A 154 11.86 -20.41 -6.79
C GLU A 154 13.13 -19.56 -6.96
N ASN A 155 13.05 -18.50 -7.78
CA ASN A 155 14.13 -17.53 -7.93
C ASN A 155 14.31 -16.68 -6.64
N ALA A 156 15.53 -16.68 -6.09
CA ALA A 156 15.85 -15.96 -4.84
C ALA A 156 15.58 -14.45 -4.93
N ALA A 157 15.95 -13.82 -6.05
CA ALA A 157 15.76 -12.37 -6.26
C ALA A 157 14.28 -11.97 -6.39
N ALA A 158 13.43 -12.86 -6.90
CA ALA A 158 11.99 -12.67 -6.95
C ALA A 158 11.35 -12.85 -5.57
N ARG A 159 11.81 -13.86 -4.83
CA ARG A 159 11.33 -14.19 -3.49
C ARG A 159 11.54 -13.07 -2.49
N GLU A 160 12.75 -12.52 -2.43
CA GLU A 160 13.08 -11.44 -1.49
C GLU A 160 12.30 -10.17 -1.80
N ARG A 161 12.20 -9.79 -3.09
CA ARG A 161 11.36 -8.64 -3.50
C ARG A 161 9.89 -8.84 -3.17
N PHE A 162 9.37 -10.06 -3.36
CA PHE A 162 7.99 -10.38 -3.01
C PHE A 162 7.72 -10.25 -1.51
N ILE A 163 8.65 -10.73 -0.67
CA ILE A 163 8.56 -10.63 0.80
C ILE A 163 8.61 -9.16 1.22
N ILE A 164 9.64 -8.41 0.81
CA ILE A 164 9.80 -6.99 1.16
C ILE A 164 8.58 -6.19 0.69
N GLY A 165 8.17 -6.37 -0.57
CA GLY A 165 7.04 -5.64 -1.14
C GLY A 165 5.72 -5.94 -0.42
N THR A 166 5.49 -7.20 -0.03
CA THR A 166 4.28 -7.58 0.72
C THR A 166 4.31 -7.01 2.14
N LEU A 167 5.44 -7.11 2.86
CA LEU A 167 5.56 -6.55 4.20
C LEU A 167 5.34 -5.04 4.22
N VAL A 168 5.93 -4.30 3.28
CA VAL A 168 5.73 -2.85 3.15
C VAL A 168 4.27 -2.51 2.85
N SER A 169 3.64 -3.26 1.93
CA SER A 169 2.22 -3.09 1.58
C SER A 169 1.29 -3.29 2.79
N LEU A 170 1.52 -4.36 3.58
CA LEU A 170 0.73 -4.67 4.77
C LEU A 170 0.95 -3.65 5.89
N VAL A 171 2.19 -3.23 6.14
CA VAL A 171 2.50 -2.18 7.12
C VAL A 171 1.80 -0.87 6.74
N TRP A 172 1.86 -0.47 5.47
CA TRP A 172 1.17 0.72 4.98
C TRP A 172 -0.34 0.65 5.16
N ALA A 173 -0.97 -0.47 4.77
CA ALA A 173 -2.40 -0.68 4.97
C ALA A 173 -2.78 -0.69 6.46
N GLY A 174 -1.94 -1.30 7.31
CA GLY A 174 -2.08 -1.30 8.76
C GLY A 174 -2.04 0.11 9.34
N LEU A 175 -1.09 0.95 8.93
CA LEU A 175 -0.99 2.34 9.37
C LEU A 175 -2.23 3.17 8.97
N CYS A 176 -2.71 3.02 7.74
CA CYS A 176 -3.93 3.69 7.29
C CYS A 176 -5.17 3.21 8.05
N THR A 177 -5.24 1.90 8.34
CA THR A 177 -6.32 1.32 9.15
C THR A 177 -6.27 1.83 10.59
N ALA A 178 -5.08 1.86 11.20
CA ALA A 178 -4.90 2.41 12.54
C ALA A 178 -5.29 3.89 12.59
N ALA A 179 -4.91 4.69 11.60
CA ALA A 179 -5.31 6.10 11.50
C ALA A 179 -6.84 6.28 11.45
N LEU A 180 -7.56 5.35 10.81
CA LEU A 180 -9.02 5.34 10.78
C LEU A 180 -9.66 4.91 12.10
N LEU A 181 -9.05 3.96 12.80
CA LEU A 181 -9.62 3.38 14.02
C LEU A 181 -9.29 4.19 15.28
N VAL A 182 -8.10 4.79 15.37
CA VAL A 182 -7.62 5.51 16.56
C VAL A 182 -8.42 6.79 16.82
N GLY A 183 -9.05 7.37 15.80
CA GLY A 183 -9.92 8.53 15.98
C GLY A 183 -11.41 8.18 16.16
N ARG A 184 -11.81 6.91 16.13
CA ARG A 184 -13.19 6.51 16.45
C ARG A 184 -13.37 6.26 17.93
#